data_AF-A0AAW8KB81-F1
#
_entry.id   AF-A0AAW8KB81-F1
#
_cell.length_a   1.000
_cell.length_b   1.000
_cell.length_c   1.000
_cell.angle_alpha   90.00
_cell.angle_beta   90.00
_cell.angle_gamma   90.00
#
_symmetry.space_group_name_H-M   'P 1'
#
loop_
_entity.id
_entity.type
_entity.pdbx_description
1 polymer ?
#
loop_
_entity_poly.entity_id
_entity_poly.type
_entity_poly.pdbx_seq_one_letter_code
_entity_poly.pdbx_strand_id
1 'polypeptide(L)'
;EDALRSSATSRKCRCSKAEVLSITTLDGEDDGLTSIPSNYDSDFIYRVGTTVEVEDFETDRWDECAAGIHFFITRQEAVQY
;
A
#
# COMPACT_ATOMS: atom_id res chain seq x y z
N GLU A 1 4.00 19.06 2.95
CA GLU A 1 4.40 17.64 2.79
C GLU A 1 3.43 17.01 1.81
N ASP A 2 3.91 16.27 0.80
CA ASP A 2 3.09 15.79 -0.32
C ASP A 2 2.50 14.38 -0.11
N ALA A 3 3.05 13.60 0.83
CA ALA A 3 2.59 12.22 1.12
C ALA A 3 2.33 12.04 2.62
N LEU A 4 1.07 12.15 3.04
CA LEU A 4 0.64 11.96 4.43
C LEU A 4 0.88 10.51 4.85
N ARG A 5 1.15 10.30 6.14
CA ARG A 5 1.45 8.97 6.71
C ARG A 5 0.85 8.84 8.10
N SER A 6 0.34 7.65 8.40
CA SER A 6 -0.15 7.27 9.72
C SER A 6 0.19 5.81 10.00
N SER A 7 0.38 5.45 11.26
CA SER A 7 0.58 4.08 11.72
C SER A 7 -0.24 3.93 12.98
N ALA A 8 -1.02 2.87 13.14
CA ALA A 8 -1.79 2.67 14.37
C ALA A 8 -0.88 2.09 15.48
N THR A 9 -1.35 1.07 16.21
CA THR A 9 -0.55 0.32 17.18
C THR A 9 0.06 -0.96 16.60
N SER A 10 -0.41 -1.41 15.43
CA SER A 10 0.10 -2.61 14.76
C SER A 10 1.33 -2.30 13.89
N ARG A 11 1.81 -3.32 13.16
CA ARG A 11 2.87 -3.18 12.15
C ARG A 11 2.37 -2.63 10.81
N LYS A 12 1.05 -2.56 10.61
CA LYS A 12 0.44 -2.00 9.40
C LYS A 12 0.47 -0.48 9.44
N CYS A 13 0.89 0.11 8.34
CA CYS A 13 1.00 1.55 8.14
C CYS A 13 0.11 2.00 6.98
N ARG A 14 -0.21 3.29 6.92
CA ARG A 14 -1.00 3.92 5.85
C ARG A 14 -0.30 5.15 5.31
N CYS A 15 -0.40 5.40 4.01
CA CYS A 15 0.01 6.66 3.39
C CYS A 15 -0.99 7.16 2.34
N SER A 16 -0.93 8.45 2.01
CA SER A 16 -1.76 9.04 0.95
C SER A 16 -1.17 8.87 -0.45
N LYS A 17 0.15 8.67 -0.58
CA LYS A 17 0.83 8.45 -1.87
C LYS A 17 1.90 7.37 -1.76
N ALA A 18 2.05 6.57 -2.82
CA ALA A 18 3.13 5.60 -2.95
C ALA A 18 3.55 5.43 -4.42
N GLU A 19 4.85 5.30 -4.67
CA GLU A 19 5.37 4.91 -5.98
C GLU A 19 5.49 3.39 -6.07
N VAL A 20 4.96 2.79 -7.13
CA VAL A 20 5.01 1.35 -7.34
C VAL A 20 6.29 1.00 -8.09
N LEU A 21 7.28 0.44 -7.38
CA LEU A 21 8.58 0.10 -7.96
C LEU A 21 8.60 -1.27 -8.63
N SER A 22 7.91 -2.25 -8.06
CA SER A 22 7.82 -3.61 -8.58
C SER A 22 6.58 -4.32 -8.01
N ILE A 23 6.16 -5.39 -8.69
CA ILE A 23 5.14 -6.32 -8.22
C ILE A 23 5.80 -7.69 -8.15
N THR A 24 5.65 -8.41 -7.04
CA THR A 24 6.28 -9.70 -6.82
C THR A 24 5.31 -10.67 -6.16
N THR A 25 5.52 -11.97 -6.38
CA THR A 25 4.81 -13.03 -5.67
C THR A 25 5.14 -13.04 -4.16
N LEU A 26 4.39 -13.83 -3.39
CA LEU A 26 4.65 -14.05 -1.95
C LEU A 26 6.01 -14.70 -1.68
N ASP A 27 6.60 -15.39 -2.65
CA ASP A 27 7.97 -15.93 -2.56
C ASP A 27 9.04 -14.88 -2.93
N GLY A 28 8.63 -13.79 -3.59
CA GLY A 28 9.47 -12.65 -3.94
C GLY A 28 9.99 -12.70 -5.37
N GLU A 29 9.41 -13.58 -6.18
CA GLU A 29 9.71 -13.70 -7.59
C GLU A 29 8.95 -12.64 -8.38
N ASP A 30 9.58 -12.14 -9.44
CA ASP A 30 8.95 -11.28 -10.45
C ASP A 30 8.28 -12.19 -11.48
N ASP A 31 6.95 -12.15 -11.55
CA ASP A 31 6.12 -12.90 -12.50
C ASP A 31 5.85 -12.12 -13.80
N GLY A 32 6.45 -10.94 -13.96
CA GLY A 32 6.29 -10.08 -15.12
C GLY A 32 5.02 -9.22 -15.09
N LEU A 33 4.28 -9.20 -13.97
CA LEU A 33 3.11 -8.33 -13.82
C LEU A 33 3.53 -6.85 -13.78
N THR A 34 2.89 -6.05 -14.63
CA THR A 34 3.10 -4.59 -14.68
C THR A 34 2.00 -3.81 -13.96
N SER A 35 0.90 -4.48 -13.62
CA SER A 35 -0.19 -3.89 -12.84
C SER A 35 -1.00 -4.93 -12.08
N ILE A 36 -1.53 -4.55 -10.91
CA ILE A 36 -2.40 -5.39 -10.07
C ILE A 36 -3.47 -4.52 -9.38
N PRO A 37 -4.74 -4.97 -9.30
CA PRO A 37 -5.76 -4.25 -8.54
C PRO A 37 -5.54 -4.40 -7.03
N SER A 38 -6.03 -3.41 -6.25
CA SER A 38 -6.16 -3.54 -4.80
C SER A 38 -7.11 -4.69 -4.45
N ASN A 39 -6.86 -5.34 -3.32
CA ASN A 39 -7.74 -6.39 -2.81
C ASN A 39 -9.09 -5.82 -2.31
N TYR A 40 -9.10 -4.57 -1.86
CA TYR A 40 -10.29 -3.91 -1.31
C TYR A 40 -11.12 -3.19 -2.39
N ASP A 41 -10.45 -2.56 -3.35
CA ASP A 41 -11.07 -1.79 -4.43
C ASP A 41 -10.49 -2.24 -5.78
N SER A 42 -11.29 -2.93 -6.59
CA SER A 42 -10.85 -3.45 -7.88
C SER A 42 -10.52 -2.36 -8.90
N ASP A 43 -11.01 -1.14 -8.72
CA ASP A 43 -10.74 0.00 -9.58
C ASP A 43 -9.44 0.73 -9.20
N PHE A 44 -8.92 0.48 -7.99
CA PHE A 44 -7.64 1.01 -7.54
C PHE A 44 -6.48 0.13 -8.05
N ILE A 45 -5.88 0.54 -9.17
CA ILE A 45 -4.82 -0.23 -9.84
C ILE A 45 -3.42 0.28 -9.47
N TYR A 46 -2.59 -0.60 -8.93
CA TYR A 46 -1.15 -0.37 -8.80
C TYR A 46 -0.46 -0.68 -10.12
N ARG A 47 0.21 0.30 -10.75
CA ARG A 47 0.97 0.10 -11.99
C ARG A 47 2.44 0.46 -11.76
N VAL A 48 3.35 -0.44 -12.13
CA VAL A 48 4.79 -0.23 -11.99
C VAL A 48 5.22 1.07 -12.68
N GLY A 49 6.06 1.86 -11.99
CA GLY A 49 6.55 3.16 -12.44
C GLY A 49 5.57 4.32 -12.28
N THR A 50 4.44 4.10 -11.59
CA THR A 50 3.45 5.15 -11.31
C THR A 50 3.32 5.45 -9.83
N THR A 51 2.98 6.69 -9.51
CA THR A 51 2.56 7.09 -8.17
C THR A 51 1.05 6.94 -8.07
N VAL A 52 0.60 6.16 -7.10
CA VAL A 52 -0.81 6.05 -6.72
C VAL A 52 -1.10 7.01 -5.57
N GLU A 53 -2.30 7.58 -5.55
CA GLU A 53 -2.74 8.58 -4.57
C GLU A 53 -4.16 8.25 -4.07
N VAL A 54 -4.38 8.47 -2.78
CA VAL A 54 -5.68 8.39 -2.11
C VAL A 54 -6.04 9.79 -1.63
N GLU A 55 -7.08 10.39 -2.22
CA GLU A 55 -7.48 11.77 -1.96
C GLU A 55 -8.15 11.95 -0.59
N ASP A 56 -8.85 10.93 -0.11
CA ASP A 56 -9.62 10.92 1.14
C ASP A 56 -8.87 10.28 2.32
N PHE A 57 -7.55 10.47 2.38
CA PHE A 57 -6.70 9.89 3.42
C PHE A 57 -7.21 10.19 4.84
N GLU A 58 -7.54 9.14 5.59
CA GLU A 58 -8.02 9.28 6.98
C GLU A 58 -6.85 9.50 7.94
N THR A 59 -6.86 10.65 8.61
CA THR A 59 -5.80 11.12 9.51
C THR A 59 -5.91 10.60 10.94
N ASP A 60 -7.06 10.05 11.34
CA ASP A 60 -7.20 9.42 12.65
C ASP A 60 -6.26 8.21 12.76
N ARG A 61 -5.32 8.30 13.70
CA ARG A 61 -4.33 7.26 13.98
C ARG A 61 -4.97 5.99 14.53
N TRP A 62 -6.12 6.09 15.20
CA TRP A 62 -6.75 4.97 15.89
C TRP A 62 -7.60 4.11 14.97
N ASP A 63 -8.02 4.64 13.81
CA ASP A 63 -8.66 3.84 12.78
C ASP A 63 -7.62 3.20 11.86
N GLU A 64 -7.24 1.96 12.16
CA GLU A 64 -6.20 1.25 11.45
C GLU A 64 -6.60 0.83 10.02
N CYS A 65 -7.89 0.62 9.77
CA CYS A 65 -8.41 0.10 8.50
C CYS A 65 -9.10 1.16 7.63
N ALA A 66 -8.92 2.44 7.96
CA ALA A 66 -9.47 3.54 7.17
C ALA A 66 -8.74 3.78 5.83
N ALA A 67 -9.28 4.72 5.06
CA ALA A 67 -8.80 5.12 3.74
C ALA A 67 -7.29 5.44 3.73
N GLY A 68 -6.60 4.90 2.73
CA GLY A 68 -5.16 5.06 2.52
C GLY A 68 -4.53 3.81 1.91
N ILE A 69 -3.31 3.96 1.41
CA ILE A 69 -2.51 2.85 0.90
C ILE A 69 -1.88 2.12 2.09
N HIS A 70 -2.26 0.87 2.32
CA HIS A 70 -1.76 0.08 3.45
C HIS A 70 -0.43 -0.57 3.08
N PHE A 71 0.57 -0.46 3.96
CA PHE A 71 1.89 -1.04 3.73
C PHE A 71 2.52 -1.55 5.03
N PHE A 72 3.55 -2.37 4.88
CA PHE A 72 4.43 -2.81 5.95
C PHE A 72 5.84 -2.26 5.72
N ILE A 73 6.61 -2.11 6.79
CA ILE A 73 7.99 -1.58 6.70
C ILE A 73 8.90 -2.60 6.02
N THR A 74 8.66 -3.88 6.23
CA THR A 74 9.45 -4.96 5.63
C THR A 74 8.58 -5.91 4.82
N ARG A 75 9.20 -6.51 3.80
CA ARG A 75 8.57 -7.58 3.02
C ARG A 75 8.15 -8.76 3.88
N GLN A 76 8.97 -9.15 4.86
CA GLN A 76 8.68 -10.28 5.73
C GLN A 76 7.37 -10.08 6.51
N GLU A 77 7.11 -8.87 6.99
CA GLU A 77 5.84 -8.52 7.66
C GLU A 77 4.66 -8.64 6.70
N ALA A 78 4.82 -8.19 5.45
CA ALA A 78 3.77 -8.30 4.44
C ALA A 78 3.45 -9.75 4.07
N VAL A 79 4.45 -10.64 4.03
CA VAL A 79 4.25 -12.07 3.72
C VAL A 79 3.62 -12.84 4.89
N GLN A 80 3.85 -12.40 6.13
CA GLN A 80 3.32 -13.04 7.34
C GLN A 80 1.91 -12.54 7.75
N TYR A 81 1.42 -11.48 7.11
CA TYR A 81 0.11 -10.89 7.36
C TYR A 81 -1.00 -11.71 6.69
#